data_AF-A0A9W6XK83-F1
#
_entry.id   AF-A0A9W6XK83-F1
#
_cell.length_a   1.000
_cell.length_b   1.000
_cell.length_c   1.000
_cell.angle_alpha   90.00
_cell.angle_beta   90.00
_cell.angle_gamma   90.00
#
_symmetry.space_group_name_H-M   'P 1'
#
loop_
_entity.id
_entity.type
_entity.pdbx_description
1 polymer ?
#
loop_
_entity_poly.entity_id
_entity_poly.type
_entity_poly.pdbx_seq_one_letter_code
_entity_poly.pdbx_strand_id
1 'polypeptide(L)'
;MFSNSAVIRKIRGHYYFMFQTCERRKHQLVEAHVRLYAVRHEAEDDADEPNDFLFQCHQMRVQQPDDDCGAMLLMVLPQVVVHRIDQWSPLFPPECLPRDGDSKTCASYPDPTQRQVDIDNGNRDGGLPGAPKLYQEPTKMQIINHLRRSGLEVVVILEGIDSSTSNTMQARNSYTDEDIVWDATFERCVVKTPRGLCIDFDRFHLLKPAPMDAKRCVMPSQF
;
A
#
# COMPACT_ATOMS: atom_id res chain seq x y z
N MET A 1 14.66 6.57 3.98
CA MET A 1 13.79 7.75 4.26
C MET A 1 12.44 7.47 3.63
N PHE A 2 11.35 7.82 4.31
CA PHE A 2 9.98 7.69 3.81
C PHE A 2 9.40 9.07 3.52
N SER A 3 8.41 9.16 2.60
CA SER A 3 7.64 10.39 2.39
C SER A 3 6.89 10.78 3.66
N ASN A 4 6.63 12.08 3.85
CA ASN A 4 5.92 12.53 5.07
C ASN A 4 4.44 12.12 5.03
N SER A 5 3.88 12.02 3.83
CA SER A 5 2.51 11.61 3.61
C SER A 5 2.47 10.41 2.68
N ALA A 6 1.47 9.56 2.88
CA ALA A 6 1.03 8.60 1.89
C ALA A 6 -0.04 9.25 1.00
N VAL A 7 -0.33 8.63 -0.14
CA VAL A 7 -1.42 9.06 -1.02
C VAL A 7 -2.38 7.93 -1.31
N ILE A 8 -3.68 8.25 -1.36
CA ILE A 8 -4.69 7.37 -1.95
C ILE A 8 -5.27 8.05 -3.19
N ARG A 9 -5.25 7.34 -4.31
CA ARG A 9 -5.81 7.82 -5.59
C ARG A 9 -6.44 6.70 -6.40
N LYS A 10 -7.34 7.07 -7.31
CA LYS A 10 -7.98 6.14 -8.23
C LYS A 10 -7.21 6.02 -9.55
N ILE A 11 -6.98 4.80 -9.99
CA ILE A 11 -6.31 4.48 -11.25
C ILE A 11 -7.09 3.33 -11.89
N ARG A 12 -7.62 3.55 -13.10
CA ARG A 12 -8.40 2.54 -13.86
C ARG A 12 -9.53 1.93 -13.02
N GLY A 13 -10.28 2.76 -12.30
CA GLY A 13 -11.42 2.29 -11.53
C GLY A 13 -11.11 1.81 -10.10
N HIS A 14 -9.85 1.60 -9.71
CA HIS A 14 -9.48 1.06 -8.40
C HIS A 14 -8.65 2.05 -7.57
N TYR A 15 -8.78 1.97 -6.24
CA TYR A 15 -7.99 2.79 -5.32
C TYR A 15 -6.67 2.12 -4.98
N TYR A 16 -5.63 2.95 -4.85
CA TYR A 16 -4.28 2.52 -4.48
C TYR A 16 -3.75 3.38 -3.36
N PHE A 17 -3.28 2.75 -2.29
CA PHE A 17 -2.46 3.36 -1.25
C PHE A 17 -0.99 3.33 -1.70
N MET A 18 -0.30 4.46 -1.57
CA MET A 18 1.05 4.61 -2.07
C MET A 18 1.90 5.50 -1.16
N PHE A 19 3.18 5.17 -1.02
CA PHE A 19 4.16 6.03 -0.37
C PHE A 19 5.51 5.96 -1.09
N GLN A 20 6.38 6.94 -0.84
CA GLN A 20 7.70 6.98 -1.45
C GLN A 20 8.78 6.63 -0.42
N THR A 21 9.81 5.90 -0.84
CA THR A 21 11.00 5.61 -0.05
C THR A 21 12.27 5.85 -0.85
N CYS A 22 13.33 6.29 -0.19
CA CYS A 22 14.64 6.54 -0.80
C CYS A 22 15.77 6.31 0.20
N GLU A 23 16.93 5.91 -0.31
CA GLU A 23 18.18 5.92 0.44
C GLU A 23 18.79 7.33 0.36
N ARG A 24 19.21 7.87 1.50
CA ARG A 24 19.87 9.18 1.60
C ARG A 24 21.35 9.05 1.91
N ARG A 25 21.78 7.90 2.43
CA ARG A 25 23.17 7.61 2.77
C ARG A 25 23.97 7.37 1.50
N LYS A 26 25.28 7.62 1.61
CA LYS A 26 26.23 7.39 0.53
C LYS A 26 26.41 5.90 0.21
N HIS A 27 26.26 5.05 1.23
CA HIS A 27 26.35 3.60 1.11
C HIS A 27 24.97 3.03 0.81
N GLN A 28 24.90 2.17 -0.21
CA GLN A 28 23.64 1.58 -0.62
C GLN A 28 23.22 0.50 0.37
N LEU A 29 21.91 0.44 0.60
CA LEU A 29 21.28 -0.68 1.28
C LEU A 29 21.20 -1.86 0.29
N VAL A 30 21.90 -2.95 0.61
CA VAL A 30 21.92 -4.18 -0.18
C VAL A 30 20.71 -5.04 0.20
N GLU A 31 20.14 -5.76 -0.76
CA GLU A 31 18.96 -6.62 -0.55
C GLU A 31 17.80 -5.89 0.16
N ALA A 32 17.61 -4.63 -0.20
CA ALA A 32 16.55 -3.82 0.37
C ALA A 32 15.18 -4.37 -0.03
N HIS A 33 14.27 -4.51 0.93
CA HIS A 33 12.89 -4.95 0.69
C HIS A 33 11.92 -4.27 1.65
N VAL A 34 10.64 -4.26 1.29
CA VAL A 34 9.61 -3.54 2.03
C VAL A 34 8.44 -4.44 2.43
N ARG A 35 7.92 -4.23 3.64
CA ARG A 35 6.74 -4.91 4.19
C ARG A 35 5.76 -3.89 4.75
N LEU A 36 4.47 -4.16 4.58
CA LEU A 36 3.38 -3.31 5.06
C LEU A 36 2.48 -4.12 5.99
N TYR A 37 2.03 -3.47 7.06
CA TYR A 37 1.07 -4.01 8.02
C TYR A 37 0.02 -2.94 8.30
N ALA A 38 -1.26 -3.32 8.32
CA ALA A 38 -2.33 -2.47 8.84
C ALA A 38 -2.62 -2.88 10.28
N VAL A 39 -2.55 -1.93 11.20
CA VAL A 39 -2.97 -2.08 12.58
C VAL A 39 -4.31 -1.36 12.72
N ARG A 40 -5.33 -2.05 13.24
CA ARG A 40 -6.66 -1.44 13.45
C ARG A 40 -7.35 -2.00 14.69
N HIS A 41 -8.33 -1.26 15.19
CA HIS A 41 -9.24 -1.72 16.22
C HIS A 41 -10.36 -2.53 15.58
N GLU A 42 -10.60 -3.74 16.07
CA GLU A 42 -11.84 -4.47 15.81
C GLU A 42 -12.72 -4.42 17.05
N ALA A 43 -13.98 -4.04 16.84
CA ALA A 43 -15.01 -4.17 17.86
C ALA A 43 -15.47 -5.64 17.84
N GLU A 44 -15.43 -6.31 18.98
CA GLU A 44 -16.06 -7.63 19.08
C GLU A 44 -17.57 -7.47 18.94
N ASP A 45 -18.21 -8.33 18.13
CA ASP A 45 -19.66 -8.34 17.92
C ASP A 45 -20.45 -8.66 19.23
N ASP A 46 -19.78 -9.23 20.24
CA ASP A 46 -20.34 -9.68 21.53
C ASP A 46 -19.68 -9.02 22.77
N ALA A 47 -19.02 -7.86 22.62
CA ALA A 47 -18.44 -7.18 23.79
C ALA A 47 -19.53 -6.60 24.70
N ASP A 48 -19.69 -7.18 25.89
CA ASP A 48 -20.53 -6.66 26.99
C ASP A 48 -20.09 -5.25 27.46
N GLU A 49 -18.86 -4.85 27.15
CA GLU A 49 -18.28 -3.55 27.52
C GLU A 49 -17.89 -2.72 26.28
N PRO A 50 -18.44 -1.51 26.09
CA PRO A 50 -18.35 -0.73 24.84
C PRO A 50 -16.96 -0.16 24.50
N ASN A 51 -15.90 -0.56 25.20
CA ASN A 51 -14.57 0.04 25.10
C ASN A 51 -13.41 -0.98 25.14
N ASP A 52 -13.70 -2.28 25.05
CA ASP A 52 -12.66 -3.29 24.86
C ASP A 52 -12.37 -3.42 23.36
N PHE A 53 -11.21 -2.92 22.94
CA PHE A 53 -10.78 -2.98 21.54
C PHE A 53 -9.66 -3.98 21.40
N LEU A 54 -9.81 -4.94 20.47
CA LEU A 54 -8.71 -5.78 20.06
C LEU A 54 -7.91 -5.10 18.96
N PHE A 55 -6.61 -4.91 19.20
CA PHE A 55 -5.67 -4.51 18.16
C PHE A 55 -5.35 -5.70 17.29
N GLN A 56 -5.72 -5.63 16.02
CA GLN A 56 -5.35 -6.63 15.03
C GLN A 56 -4.32 -6.08 14.06
N CYS A 57 -3.35 -6.93 13.72
CA CYS A 57 -2.30 -6.64 12.77
C CYS A 57 -2.51 -7.51 11.52
N HIS A 58 -2.76 -6.87 10.38
CA HIS A 58 -2.97 -7.54 9.12
C HIS A 58 -1.80 -7.25 8.18
N GLN A 59 -1.15 -8.28 7.67
CA GLN A 59 -0.17 -8.11 6.60
C GLN A 59 -0.86 -7.56 5.34
N MET A 60 -0.24 -6.57 4.71
CA MET A 60 -0.71 -5.99 3.46
C MET A 60 0.16 -6.48 2.30
N ARG A 61 -0.48 -6.82 1.19
CA ARG A 61 0.20 -7.18 -0.07
C ARG A 61 0.78 -5.95 -0.77
N VAL A 62 1.87 -6.09 -1.51
CA VAL A 62 2.52 -4.99 -2.26
C VAL A 62 2.60 -5.37 -3.73
N GLN A 63 2.02 -4.56 -4.61
CA GLN A 63 2.06 -4.81 -6.06
C GLN A 63 3.30 -4.20 -6.72
N GLN A 64 3.86 -3.15 -6.15
CA GLN A 64 5.12 -2.55 -6.61
C GLN A 64 5.90 -2.08 -5.37
N PRO A 65 7.15 -2.54 -5.17
CA PRO A 65 7.76 -3.70 -5.84
C PRO A 65 6.92 -4.98 -5.61
N ASP A 66 7.05 -5.96 -6.50
CA ASP A 66 6.27 -7.20 -6.43
C ASP A 66 6.67 -8.03 -5.20
N ASP A 67 5.72 -8.25 -4.31
CA ASP A 67 5.93 -9.00 -3.07
C ASP A 67 6.10 -10.52 -3.26
N ASP A 68 5.67 -11.11 -4.38
CA ASP A 68 5.99 -12.52 -4.68
C ASP A 68 7.48 -12.71 -4.94
N CYS A 69 8.12 -11.66 -5.45
CA CYS A 69 9.56 -11.58 -5.64
C CYS A 69 10.27 -10.98 -4.42
N GLY A 70 9.62 -10.99 -3.25
CA GLY A 70 10.17 -10.51 -1.98
C GLY A 70 10.10 -8.99 -1.77
N ALA A 71 9.36 -8.25 -2.61
CA ALA A 71 9.21 -6.80 -2.53
C ALA A 71 10.57 -6.07 -2.57
N MET A 72 11.47 -6.56 -3.41
CA MET A 72 12.85 -6.06 -3.52
C MET A 72 12.91 -4.66 -4.14
N LEU A 73 13.75 -3.82 -3.57
CA LEU A 73 13.96 -2.43 -3.94
C LEU A 73 15.41 -2.19 -4.35
N LEU A 74 15.60 -1.64 -5.55
CA LEU A 74 16.89 -1.06 -5.93
C LEU A 74 16.95 0.39 -5.44
N MET A 75 17.60 0.61 -4.30
CA MET A 75 17.62 1.90 -3.59
C MET A 75 18.58 2.95 -4.21
N VAL A 76 18.62 3.04 -5.54
CA VAL A 76 19.43 4.03 -6.29
C VAL A 76 18.66 5.32 -6.53
N LEU A 77 17.37 5.20 -6.82
CA LEU A 77 16.44 6.31 -7.02
C LEU A 77 15.26 6.17 -6.07
N PRO A 78 14.55 7.26 -5.75
CA PRO A 78 13.30 7.21 -5.01
C PRO A 78 12.33 6.19 -5.61
N GLN A 79 11.93 5.21 -4.80
CA GLN A 79 10.99 4.15 -5.16
C GLN A 79 9.61 4.48 -4.63
N VAL A 80 8.58 4.24 -5.43
CA VAL A 80 7.18 4.34 -4.98
C VAL A 80 6.66 2.94 -4.71
N VAL A 81 6.19 2.74 -3.48
CA VAL A 81 5.56 1.50 -3.03
C VAL A 81 4.05 1.61 -3.24
N VAL A 82 3.42 0.55 -3.76
CA VAL A 82 2.03 0.54 -4.20
C VAL A 82 1.29 -0.65 -3.61
N HIS A 83 0.19 -0.34 -2.91
CA HIS A 83 -0.79 -1.29 -2.40
C HIS A 83 -2.16 -1.01 -3.06
N ARG A 84 -2.73 -1.97 -3.80
CA ARG A 84 -4.11 -1.92 -4.31
C ARG A 84 -5.05 -2.16 -3.14
N ILE A 85 -6.03 -1.26 -2.99
CA ILE A 85 -7.15 -1.45 -2.05
C ILE A 85 -8.18 -2.33 -2.77
N ASP A 86 -7.94 -3.63 -2.78
CA ASP A 86 -8.87 -4.66 -3.24
C ASP A 86 -9.55 -5.34 -2.04
N GLN A 87 -10.44 -6.29 -2.28
CA GLN A 87 -11.30 -6.90 -1.25
C GLN A 87 -10.55 -7.69 -0.16
N TRP A 88 -9.26 -7.99 -0.35
CA TRP A 88 -8.40 -8.57 0.69
C TRP A 88 -7.56 -7.52 1.43
N SER A 89 -7.58 -6.28 0.98
CA SER A 89 -6.92 -5.16 1.65
C SER A 89 -7.60 -4.88 3.00
N PRO A 90 -6.82 -4.70 4.08
CA PRO A 90 -7.37 -4.21 5.36
C PRO A 90 -7.99 -2.81 5.28
N LEU A 91 -7.66 -2.04 4.22
CA LEU A 91 -8.21 -0.71 3.95
C LEU A 91 -9.54 -0.78 3.17
N PHE A 92 -9.96 -1.97 2.74
CA PHE A 92 -11.21 -2.16 2.03
C PHE A 92 -12.40 -2.09 3.02
N PRO A 93 -13.42 -1.25 2.76
CA PRO A 93 -14.54 -1.10 3.68
C PRO A 93 -15.35 -2.40 3.80
N PRO A 94 -15.58 -2.93 5.02
CA PRO A 94 -16.33 -4.17 5.22
C PRO A 94 -17.75 -4.13 4.64
N GLU A 95 -18.40 -2.96 4.60
CA GLU A 95 -19.74 -2.80 4.02
C GLU A 95 -19.80 -3.04 2.51
N CYS A 96 -18.65 -3.06 1.83
CA CYS A 96 -18.53 -3.35 0.40
C CYS A 96 -18.33 -4.85 0.12
N LEU A 97 -18.14 -5.66 1.15
CA LEU A 97 -17.95 -7.11 1.08
C LEU A 97 -19.30 -7.84 1.20
N PRO A 98 -19.40 -9.09 0.70
CA PRO A 98 -20.52 -9.97 1.03
C PRO A 98 -20.65 -10.16 2.54
N ARG A 99 -21.89 -10.39 3.02
CA ARG A 99 -22.15 -10.73 4.43
C ARG A 99 -21.67 -12.14 4.80
N ASP A 100 -21.78 -13.08 3.85
CA ASP A 100 -21.29 -14.44 4.00
C ASP A 100 -19.87 -14.48 3.42
N GLY A 101 -18.87 -14.25 4.29
CA GLY A 101 -17.47 -14.16 3.90
C GLY A 101 -16.93 -15.49 3.36
N ASP A 102 -16.67 -15.54 2.05
CA ASP A 102 -15.86 -16.57 1.41
C ASP A 102 -14.44 -16.02 1.24
N SER A 103 -13.40 -16.83 1.44
CA SER A 103 -11.99 -16.47 1.23
C SER A 103 -11.69 -16.01 -0.20
N LYS A 104 -12.58 -16.33 -1.15
CA LYS A 104 -12.59 -15.78 -2.52
C LYS A 104 -12.97 -14.30 -2.61
N THR A 105 -13.50 -13.74 -1.53
CA THR A 105 -14.11 -12.40 -1.50
C THR A 105 -13.55 -11.50 -0.40
N CYS A 106 -12.92 -12.05 0.63
CA CYS A 106 -12.24 -11.26 1.66
C CYS A 106 -11.17 -12.11 2.37
N ALA A 107 -10.36 -11.48 3.21
CA ALA A 107 -9.45 -12.20 4.10
C ALA A 107 -10.27 -12.83 5.25
N SER A 108 -10.41 -14.15 5.25
CA SER A 108 -11.09 -14.92 6.29
C SER A 108 -10.12 -15.91 6.92
N TYR A 109 -9.90 -15.84 8.23
CA TYR A 109 -9.17 -16.90 8.93
C TYR A 109 -10.00 -18.21 8.88
N PRO A 110 -9.40 -19.38 8.62
CA PRO A 110 -7.96 -19.70 8.54
C PRO A 110 -7.34 -19.63 7.13
N ASP A 111 -8.07 -19.12 6.14
CA ASP A 111 -7.64 -19.16 4.75
C ASP A 111 -6.55 -18.12 4.44
N PRO A 112 -5.62 -18.44 3.52
CA PRO A 112 -4.58 -17.51 3.11
C PRO A 112 -5.16 -16.34 2.31
N THR A 113 -4.64 -15.14 2.56
CA THR A 113 -4.99 -13.91 1.81
C THR A 113 -4.63 -14.04 0.33
N GLN A 114 -5.63 -13.90 -0.56
CA GLN A 114 -5.45 -13.94 -2.03
C GLN A 114 -5.28 -12.53 -2.62
N ARG A 115 -5.09 -12.41 -3.95
CA ARG A 115 -5.02 -11.11 -4.66
C ARG A 115 -5.98 -11.04 -5.83
N GLN A 116 -6.44 -9.82 -6.12
CA GLN A 116 -7.20 -9.60 -7.35
C GLN A 116 -6.35 -9.83 -8.60
N VAL A 117 -5.04 -9.54 -8.56
CA VAL A 117 -4.15 -9.80 -9.70
C VAL A 117 -3.97 -11.29 -10.00
N ASP A 118 -4.07 -12.17 -8.98
CA ASP A 118 -4.02 -13.63 -9.18
C ASP A 118 -5.24 -14.12 -9.95
N ILE A 119 -6.40 -13.54 -9.64
CA ILE A 119 -7.63 -13.77 -10.38
C ILE A 119 -7.53 -13.18 -11.79
N ASP A 120 -7.06 -11.93 -11.92
CA ASP A 120 -6.93 -11.22 -13.19
C ASP A 120 -5.98 -11.96 -14.16
N ASN A 121 -4.93 -12.59 -13.63
CA ASN A 121 -3.96 -13.39 -14.39
C ASN A 121 -4.38 -14.85 -14.62
N GLY A 122 -5.58 -15.24 -14.19
CA GLY A 122 -6.15 -16.55 -14.51
C GLY A 122 -5.67 -17.69 -13.61
N ASN A 123 -5.65 -17.50 -12.29
CA ASN A 123 -5.64 -18.63 -11.38
C ASN A 123 -6.79 -19.61 -11.73
N ARG A 124 -6.60 -20.91 -11.48
CA ARG A 124 -7.48 -22.01 -11.95
C ARG A 124 -8.95 -21.90 -11.48
N ASP A 125 -9.18 -21.11 -10.43
CA ASP A 125 -10.50 -20.80 -9.84
C ASP A 125 -11.05 -19.41 -10.24
N GLY A 126 -10.33 -18.67 -11.08
CA GLY A 126 -10.74 -17.38 -11.61
C GLY A 126 -12.08 -17.53 -12.32
N GLY A 127 -13.11 -16.92 -11.74
CA GLY A 127 -14.48 -17.01 -12.24
C GLY A 127 -14.55 -16.73 -13.74
N LEU A 128 -15.45 -17.45 -14.42
CA LEU A 128 -15.68 -17.29 -15.86
C LEU A 128 -15.76 -15.80 -16.24
N PRO A 129 -15.21 -15.38 -17.39
CA PRO A 129 -15.35 -14.00 -17.86
C PRO A 129 -16.82 -13.60 -17.87
N GLY A 130 -17.19 -12.58 -17.08
CA GLY A 130 -18.57 -12.12 -16.92
C GLY A 130 -19.31 -12.64 -15.67
N ALA A 131 -18.66 -13.41 -14.80
CA ALA A 131 -19.20 -13.72 -13.48
C ALA A 131 -19.45 -12.42 -12.69
N PRO A 132 -20.59 -12.29 -11.98
CA PRO A 132 -20.89 -11.09 -11.21
C PRO A 132 -19.83 -10.89 -10.13
N LYS A 133 -19.36 -9.64 -9.98
CA LYS A 133 -18.49 -9.27 -8.86
C LYS A 133 -19.23 -9.56 -7.55
N LEU A 134 -18.59 -10.32 -6.67
CA LEU A 134 -19.15 -10.65 -5.36
C LEU A 134 -19.06 -9.46 -4.38
N TYR A 135 -18.25 -8.45 -4.68
CA TYR A 135 -18.07 -7.25 -3.88
C TYR A 135 -18.55 -5.99 -4.63
N GLN A 136 -18.84 -4.92 -3.88
CA GLN A 136 -19.14 -3.60 -4.44
C GLN A 136 -17.87 -2.75 -4.50
N GLU A 137 -17.66 -2.01 -5.59
CA GLU A 137 -16.51 -1.10 -5.68
C GLU A 137 -16.67 0.04 -4.64
N PRO A 138 -15.71 0.23 -3.73
CA PRO A 138 -15.87 1.18 -2.65
C PRO A 138 -15.80 2.61 -3.17
N THR A 139 -16.55 3.51 -2.51
CA THR A 139 -16.41 4.94 -2.72
C THR A 139 -15.27 5.50 -1.86
N LYS A 140 -14.74 6.66 -2.25
CA LYS A 140 -13.74 7.40 -1.44
C LYS A 140 -14.23 7.63 -0.01
N MET A 141 -15.50 8.00 0.15
CA MET A 141 -16.08 8.27 1.47
C MET A 141 -16.15 7.03 2.36
N GLN A 142 -16.49 5.86 1.79
CA GLN A 142 -16.50 4.60 2.54
C GLN A 142 -15.10 4.23 3.04
N ILE A 143 -14.06 4.39 2.21
CA ILE A 143 -12.67 4.15 2.63
C ILE A 143 -12.28 5.14 3.74
N ILE A 144 -12.56 6.44 3.60
CA ILE A 144 -12.27 7.44 4.64
C ILE A 144 -12.95 7.09 5.97
N ASN A 145 -14.23 6.74 5.91
CA ASN A 145 -14.99 6.39 7.11
C ASN A 145 -14.45 5.11 7.77
N HIS A 146 -14.08 4.11 6.97
CA HIS A 146 -13.47 2.87 7.46
C HIS A 146 -12.14 3.14 8.17
N LEU A 147 -11.22 3.89 7.54
CA LEU A 147 -9.93 4.26 8.13
C LEU A 147 -10.10 4.95 9.50
N ARG A 148 -11.01 5.93 9.58
CA ARG A 148 -11.28 6.69 10.80
C ARG A 148 -11.94 5.86 11.90
N ARG A 149 -12.98 5.11 11.54
CA ARG A 149 -13.75 4.33 12.53
C ARG A 149 -12.95 3.20 13.14
N SER A 150 -12.06 2.60 12.37
CA SER A 150 -11.20 1.50 12.83
C SER A 150 -9.87 1.97 13.42
N GLY A 151 -9.60 3.29 13.46
CA GLY A 151 -8.33 3.83 13.92
C GLY A 151 -7.12 3.25 13.15
N LEU A 152 -7.30 3.04 11.85
CA LEU A 152 -6.35 2.26 11.05
C LEU A 152 -5.02 3.01 10.86
N GLU A 153 -3.92 2.34 11.18
CA GLU A 153 -2.56 2.80 10.97
C GLU A 153 -1.80 1.84 10.05
N VAL A 154 -1.24 2.35 8.95
CA VAL A 154 -0.39 1.56 8.05
C VAL A 154 1.07 1.68 8.50
N VAL A 155 1.61 0.62 9.08
CA VAL A 155 3.03 0.51 9.44
C VAL A 155 3.83 0.00 8.24
N VAL A 156 4.88 0.75 7.88
CA VAL A 156 5.79 0.40 6.80
C VAL A 156 7.17 0.06 7.36
N ILE A 157 7.73 -1.05 6.89
CA ILE A 157 9.03 -1.56 7.32
C ILE A 157 9.90 -1.72 6.08
N LEU A 158 11.04 -1.03 6.05
CA LEU A 158 12.10 -1.21 5.06
C LEU A 158 13.28 -1.90 5.74
N GLU A 159 13.72 -3.01 5.20
CA GLU A 159 14.88 -3.76 5.68
C GLU A 159 15.91 -3.93 4.57
N GLY A 160 17.15 -4.14 4.97
CA GLY A 160 18.25 -4.52 4.09
C GLY A 160 19.57 -4.54 4.84
N ILE A 161 20.66 -4.75 4.12
CA ILE A 161 22.00 -4.90 4.68
C ILE A 161 22.80 -3.63 4.42
N ASP A 162 23.30 -3.00 5.48
CA ASP A 162 24.18 -1.86 5.36
C ASP A 162 25.55 -2.32 4.81
N SER A 163 25.90 -1.86 3.61
CA SER A 163 27.13 -2.29 2.94
C SER A 163 28.41 -1.91 3.70
N SER A 164 28.35 -0.93 4.60
CA SER A 164 29.51 -0.46 5.35
C SER A 164 29.80 -1.29 6.60
N THR A 165 28.76 -1.83 7.23
CA THR A 165 28.86 -2.57 8.50
C THR A 165 28.55 -4.05 8.37
N SER A 166 27.99 -4.48 7.23
CA SER A 166 27.44 -5.83 7.01
C SER A 166 26.34 -6.24 7.99
N ASN A 167 25.73 -5.27 8.70
CA ASN A 167 24.63 -5.51 9.61
C ASN A 167 23.28 -5.26 8.92
N THR A 168 22.27 -6.01 9.35
CA THR A 168 20.88 -5.74 8.97
C THR A 168 20.43 -4.41 9.57
N MET A 169 19.81 -3.59 8.73
CA MET A 169 19.20 -2.32 9.11
C MET A 169 17.70 -2.40 8.87
N GLN A 170 16.93 -1.92 9.83
CA GLN A 170 15.49 -1.74 9.70
C GLN A 170 15.13 -0.26 9.87
N ALA A 171 14.36 0.26 8.95
CA ALA A 171 13.73 1.58 9.05
C ALA A 171 12.21 1.38 9.09
N ARG A 172 11.53 2.09 9.98
CA ARG A 172 10.08 2.03 10.15
C ARG A 172 9.48 3.41 10.00
N ASN A 173 8.27 3.47 9.48
CA ASN A 173 7.40 4.63 9.52
C ASN A 173 5.95 4.16 9.61
N SER A 174 5.01 5.05 9.89
CA SER A 174 3.60 4.74 9.81
C SER A 174 2.80 5.90 9.23
N TYR A 175 1.59 5.59 8.75
CA TYR A 175 0.66 6.55 8.19
C TYR A 175 -0.73 6.31 8.78
N THR A 176 -1.28 7.32 9.42
CA THR A 176 -2.67 7.38 9.89
C THR A 176 -3.57 8.01 8.82
N ASP A 177 -4.88 8.14 9.07
CA ASP A 177 -5.78 8.82 8.13
C ASP A 177 -5.43 10.30 7.93
N GLU A 178 -4.78 10.93 8.92
CA GLU A 178 -4.29 12.32 8.85
C GLU A 178 -3.08 12.46 7.92
N ASP A 179 -2.26 11.41 7.78
CA ASP A 179 -1.06 11.40 6.92
C ASP A 179 -1.38 11.04 5.47
N ILE A 180 -2.64 10.73 5.15
CA ILE A 180 -3.07 10.29 3.82
C ILE A 180 -3.66 11.45 3.03
N VAL A 181 -2.99 11.80 1.94
CA VAL A 181 -3.46 12.82 1.00
C VAL A 181 -4.19 12.15 -0.18
N TRP A 182 -5.44 12.53 -0.37
CA TRP A 182 -6.28 12.00 -1.44
C TRP A 182 -6.06 12.70 -2.77
N ASP A 183 -6.27 11.96 -3.86
CA ASP A 183 -6.27 12.48 -5.24
C ASP A 183 -4.97 13.22 -5.60
N ALA A 184 -3.86 12.78 -5.03
CA ALA A 184 -2.53 13.35 -5.22
C ALA A 184 -1.54 12.31 -5.70
N THR A 185 -0.37 12.77 -6.14
CA THR A 185 0.77 11.92 -6.51
C THR A 185 2.07 12.64 -6.19
N PHE A 186 3.17 11.89 -6.04
CA PHE A 186 4.47 12.44 -5.72
C PHE A 186 4.99 13.35 -6.84
N GLU A 187 5.59 14.48 -6.46
CA GLU A 187 6.33 15.31 -7.38
C GLU A 187 7.58 14.59 -7.92
N ARG A 188 8.05 15.03 -9.09
CA ARG A 188 9.31 14.50 -9.64
C ARG A 188 10.47 15.15 -8.90
N CYS A 189 11.18 14.33 -8.12
CA CYS A 189 12.39 14.73 -7.40
C CYS A 189 13.68 14.27 -8.09
N VAL A 190 13.62 13.53 -9.20
CA VAL A 190 14.79 13.12 -9.98
C VAL A 190 14.94 14.01 -11.21
N VAL A 191 16.10 14.65 -11.35
CA VAL A 191 16.42 15.58 -12.44
C VAL A 191 17.65 15.07 -13.20
N LYS A 192 17.59 15.12 -14.54
CA LYS A 192 18.75 14.85 -15.40
C LYS A 192 19.62 16.09 -15.49
N THR A 193 20.89 15.94 -15.15
CA THR A 193 21.93 16.98 -15.27
C THR A 193 22.99 16.54 -16.30
N PRO A 194 23.88 17.43 -16.76
CA PRO A 194 24.99 17.04 -17.63
C PRO A 194 25.94 15.99 -17.02
N ARG A 195 25.96 15.85 -15.69
CA ARG A 195 26.83 14.90 -14.97
C ARG A 195 26.13 13.59 -14.58
N GLY A 196 24.88 13.40 -14.96
CA GLY A 196 24.06 12.25 -14.59
C GLY A 196 22.75 12.63 -13.89
N LEU A 197 22.17 11.70 -13.15
CA LEU A 197 20.93 11.93 -12.40
C LEU A 197 21.23 12.58 -11.04
N CYS A 198 20.41 13.54 -10.66
CA CYS A 198 20.45 14.20 -9.35
C CYS A 198 19.08 14.04 -8.68
N ILE A 199 19.07 13.73 -7.39
CA ILE A 199 17.86 13.67 -6.58
C ILE A 199 17.78 14.98 -5.79
N ASP A 200 16.71 15.73 -6.02
CA ASP A 200 16.31 16.90 -5.26
C ASP A 200 15.48 16.45 -4.05
N PHE A 201 16.13 16.32 -2.89
CA PHE A 201 15.47 15.87 -1.66
C PHE A 201 14.47 16.89 -1.10
N ASP A 202 14.57 18.18 -1.44
CA ASP A 202 13.59 19.18 -1.03
C ASP A 202 12.24 18.94 -1.71
N ARG A 203 12.26 18.32 -2.90
CA ARG A 203 11.06 17.89 -3.63
C ARG A 203 10.55 16.51 -3.27
N PHE A 204 11.33 15.70 -2.55
CA PHE A 204 10.99 14.30 -2.28
C PHE A 204 9.67 14.13 -1.52
N HIS A 205 9.37 15.05 -0.60
CA HIS A 205 8.14 15.01 0.19
C HIS A 205 6.96 15.72 -0.50
N LEU A 206 7.20 16.43 -1.62
CA LEU A 206 6.18 17.24 -2.25
C LEU A 206 5.18 16.39 -3.04
N LEU A 207 3.93 16.80 -2.95
CA LEU A 207 2.81 16.20 -3.66
C LEU A 207 2.23 17.20 -4.66
N LYS A 208 1.69 16.67 -5.75
CA LYS A 208 0.91 17.42 -6.73
C LYS A 208 -0.46 16.77 -6.95
N PRO A 209 -1.48 17.53 -7.38
CA PRO A 209 -2.77 16.97 -7.73
C PRO A 209 -2.68 15.89 -8.82
N ALA A 210 -3.51 14.85 -8.68
CA ALA A 210 -3.69 13.80 -9.66
C ALA A 210 -5.12 13.84 -10.23
N PRO A 211 -5.35 13.29 -11.44
CA PRO A 211 -6.70 13.13 -11.97
C PRO A 211 -7.56 12.25 -11.06
N MET A 212 -8.86 12.56 -10.97
CA MET A 212 -9.84 11.82 -10.15
C MET A 212 -9.87 10.32 -10.46
N ASP A 213 -9.67 9.93 -11.72
CA ASP A 213 -9.41 8.54 -12.13
C ASP A 213 -8.45 8.54 -13.32
N ALA A 214 -7.21 8.09 -13.10
CA ALA A 214 -6.21 8.09 -14.14
C ALA A 214 -6.29 6.82 -15.00
N LYS A 215 -6.50 7.01 -16.33
CA LYS A 215 -6.47 5.91 -17.32
C LYS A 215 -5.07 5.32 -17.53
N ARG A 216 -4.06 6.17 -17.42
CA ARG A 216 -2.63 5.82 -17.49
C ARG A 216 -1.93 6.52 -16.33
N CYS A 217 -1.12 5.78 -15.59
CA CYS A 217 -0.25 6.39 -14.61
C CYS A 217 1.21 6.21 -15.04
N VAL A 218 1.94 7.31 -15.08
CA VAL A 218 3.40 7.31 -15.23
C VAL A 218 3.95 7.53 -13.83
N MET A 219 4.21 6.45 -13.11
CA MET A 219 4.87 6.53 -11.81
C MET A 219 6.38 6.72 -12.03
N PRO A 220 7.08 7.48 -11.17
CA PRO A 220 8.53 7.65 -11.28
C PRO A 220 9.31 6.33 -11.26
N SER A 221 8.75 5.27 -10.67
CA SER A 221 9.36 3.95 -10.50
C SER A 221 8.97 2.92 -11.57
N GLN A 222 8.08 3.25 -12.51
CA GLN A 222 7.76 2.38 -13.65
C GLN A 222 8.51 2.88 -14.88
N PHE A 223 9.45 2.06 -15.37
CA PHE A 223 10.12 2.24 -16.65
C PHE A 223 9.13 2.15 -17.81
#